data_AF-A0A484L294-F1
#
_entry.id   AF-A0A484L294-F1
#
_cell.length_a   1.000
_cell.length_b   1.000
_cell.length_c   1.000
_cell.angle_alpha   90.00
_cell.angle_beta   90.00
_cell.angle_gamma   90.00
#
_symmetry.space_group_name_H-M   'P 1'
#
loop_
_entity.id
_entity.type
_entity.pdbx_description
1 polymer ?
#
loop_
_entity_poly.entity_id
_entity_poly.type
_entity_poly.pdbx_seq_one_letter_code
_entity_poly.pdbx_strand_id
1 'polypeptide(L)'
;MASKHSAVELASAAEDPPLKRRRHFPSAVVPGETGEEEEEVGIADTESAGLRLLGLLLQCAECVSADNLEEASELLPEISELSSPFGSSAERVAAYFAEALSARIVSSCLGAFSPPPPPAVKALTLTQSRRLFAALQSYNSVSPLVKFSHFTANQAIFQALDGEDRVHVIDLDIMQGLQWPGLFHILASRGRKIRSIRITGVGSSTELLESTGRRLAEFATSLGLPFEFRPLEGKIGNVTDPSQLGVMTGEATVVHWMHHRLYDVTGSDSSTLNLLTRLRPKLITVVAPDLTARGGTFLGRFVEALHYYSALFDALWEGSGADSAERHTVEQLLLSREIKNIVAGGGGGAAGRWYDDLERVGFRPVSLEGNPAEQASLLLGMFPWKGYTLVEDKGCLKLGWKDLSLLKASAWRPSD
;
A
#
# COMPACT_ATOMS: atom_id res chain seq x y z
N MET A 1 17.43 58.71 25.89
CA MET A 1 16.49 58.41 26.99
C MET A 1 17.09 57.21 27.72
N ALA A 2 17.57 57.29 28.97
CA ALA A 2 16.86 57.61 30.23
C ALA A 2 15.78 56.53 30.54
N SER A 3 15.69 55.93 31.74
CA SER A 3 16.10 56.44 33.08
C SER A 3 16.32 55.34 34.15
N LYS A 4 17.24 55.57 35.11
CA LYS A 4 17.27 55.23 36.58
C LYS A 4 16.82 53.83 37.09
N HIS A 5 17.64 53.12 37.90
CA HIS A 5 17.65 53.01 39.40
C HIS A 5 16.34 52.52 40.06
N SER A 6 16.30 51.77 41.17
CA SER A 6 17.31 51.45 42.22
C SER A 6 17.09 50.05 42.87
N ALA A 7 17.98 49.63 43.79
CA ALA A 7 17.86 48.46 44.68
C ALA A 7 17.76 48.86 46.18
N VAL A 8 17.45 47.88 47.06
CA VAL A 8 17.57 47.76 48.56
C VAL A 8 16.74 46.50 48.95
N GLU A 9 17.24 45.41 49.57
CA GLU A 9 17.69 45.17 50.99
C GLU A 9 16.55 45.26 52.05
N LEU A 10 16.45 44.49 53.15
CA LEU A 10 17.23 43.35 53.73
C LEU A 10 16.42 42.62 54.85
N ALA A 11 16.74 41.34 55.15
CA ALA A 11 16.45 40.61 56.43
C ALA A 11 14.94 40.40 56.81
N SER A 12 14.49 39.65 57.85
CA SER A 12 15.03 38.70 58.86
C SER A 12 13.82 37.97 59.54
N ALA A 13 13.87 36.81 60.22
CA ALA A 13 14.80 35.66 60.33
C ALA A 13 14.19 34.58 61.27
N ALA A 14 14.75 33.36 61.32
CA ALA A 14 14.46 32.28 62.29
C ALA A 14 14.40 30.88 61.59
N GLU A 15 14.31 29.68 62.20
CA GLU A 15 14.63 29.18 63.56
C GLU A 15 14.86 27.64 63.50
N ASP A 16 15.46 27.03 64.54
CA ASP A 16 15.94 25.60 64.61
C ASP A 16 15.92 25.13 66.10
N PRO A 17 15.99 23.84 66.51
CA PRO A 17 16.02 22.56 65.77
C PRO A 17 14.78 21.66 66.13
N PRO A 18 14.77 20.43 66.75
CA PRO A 18 15.77 19.54 67.37
C PRO A 18 15.87 18.12 66.73
N LEU A 19 16.17 17.06 67.51
CA LEU A 19 16.54 15.70 67.04
C LEU A 19 15.72 14.54 67.65
N LYS A 20 15.66 13.42 66.90
CA LYS A 20 15.33 12.02 67.29
C LYS A 20 13.89 11.67 67.73
N ARG A 21 13.23 10.84 66.91
CA ARG A 21 12.69 9.51 67.33
C ARG A 21 12.78 8.51 66.17
N ARG A 22 13.29 7.30 66.44
CA ARG A 22 13.29 6.19 65.48
C ARG A 22 11.83 5.77 65.17
N ARG A 23 11.53 5.48 63.91
CA ARG A 23 10.47 4.57 63.49
C ARG A 23 11.09 3.50 62.59
N HIS A 24 10.76 2.24 62.83
CA HIS A 24 11.08 1.18 61.87
C HIS A 24 10.11 1.29 60.70
N PHE A 25 10.65 1.37 59.49
CA PHE A 25 9.98 0.90 58.29
C PHE A 25 10.56 -0.48 57.95
N PRO A 26 9.76 -1.43 57.45
CA PRO A 26 10.26 -2.73 57.04
C PRO A 26 11.23 -2.61 55.86
N SER A 27 12.03 -3.66 55.63
CA SER A 27 12.87 -3.75 54.43
C SER A 27 12.03 -3.61 53.16
N ALA A 28 12.63 -3.04 52.11
CA ALA A 28 12.07 -3.18 50.78
C ALA A 28 11.92 -4.66 50.44
N VAL A 29 10.74 -5.04 49.96
CA VAL A 29 10.53 -6.27 49.22
C VAL A 29 10.96 -5.96 47.78
N VAL A 30 11.91 -6.74 47.26
CA VAL A 30 12.25 -6.71 45.83
C VAL A 30 11.01 -7.24 45.08
N PRO A 31 10.47 -6.53 44.08
CA PRO A 31 9.47 -7.11 43.19
C PRO A 31 10.08 -8.35 42.53
N GLY A 32 9.45 -9.52 42.72
CA GLY A 32 9.95 -10.77 42.15
C GLY A 32 9.77 -10.82 40.64
N GLU A 33 10.44 -11.78 40.00
CA GLU A 33 10.47 -11.99 38.54
C GLU A 33 9.10 -12.43 37.93
N THR A 34 8.01 -12.42 38.71
CA THR A 34 6.68 -12.92 38.33
C THR A 34 5.98 -12.12 37.22
N GLY A 35 6.44 -10.91 36.91
CA GLY A 35 5.90 -10.12 35.79
C GLY A 35 6.38 -10.63 34.43
N GLU A 36 7.63 -11.10 34.36
CA GLU A 36 8.23 -11.60 33.12
C GLU A 36 7.69 -13.01 32.80
N GLU A 37 7.47 -13.85 33.81
CA GLU A 37 6.84 -15.17 33.63
C GLU A 37 5.37 -15.07 33.16
N GLU A 38 4.58 -14.12 33.68
CA GLU A 38 3.18 -13.94 33.25
C GLU A 38 3.08 -13.35 31.83
N GLU A 39 4.01 -12.46 31.41
CA GLU A 39 4.08 -12.01 30.01
C GLU A 39 4.59 -13.11 29.07
N GLU A 40 5.64 -13.88 29.42
CA GLU A 40 6.13 -14.99 28.59
C GLU A 40 5.06 -16.07 28.36
N VAL A 41 4.33 -16.47 29.41
CA VAL A 41 3.23 -17.46 29.28
C VAL A 41 2.10 -16.91 28.42
N GLY A 42 1.71 -15.64 28.60
CA GLY A 42 0.69 -15.00 27.77
C GLY A 42 1.09 -14.89 26.30
N ILE A 43 2.37 -14.62 26.01
CA ILE A 43 2.92 -14.62 24.64
C ILE A 43 2.91 -16.04 24.06
N ALA A 44 3.38 -17.04 24.80
CA ALA A 44 3.45 -18.42 24.33
C ALA A 44 2.06 -19.02 24.00
N ASP A 45 1.05 -18.78 24.82
CA ASP A 45 -0.33 -19.20 24.54
C ASP A 45 -0.92 -18.45 23.32
N THR A 46 -0.57 -17.17 23.14
CA THR A 46 -0.99 -16.38 21.96
C THR A 46 -0.33 -16.90 20.67
N GLU A 47 0.97 -17.22 20.69
CA GLU A 47 1.67 -17.82 19.55
C GLU A 47 1.09 -19.21 19.21
N SER A 48 0.81 -20.04 20.23
CA SER A 48 0.16 -21.34 20.09
C SER A 48 -1.22 -21.22 19.42
N ALA A 49 -2.05 -20.28 19.86
CA ALA A 49 -3.35 -19.99 19.24
C ALA A 49 -3.22 -19.49 17.79
N GLY A 50 -2.25 -18.61 17.52
CA GLY A 50 -1.97 -18.11 16.17
C GLY A 50 -1.53 -19.21 15.21
N LEU A 51 -0.68 -20.14 15.66
CA LEU A 51 -0.26 -21.30 14.88
C LEU A 51 -1.43 -22.27 14.60
N ARG A 52 -2.32 -22.50 15.57
CA ARG A 52 -3.56 -23.29 15.36
C ARG A 52 -4.46 -22.66 14.29
N LEU A 53 -4.68 -21.34 14.36
CA LEU A 53 -5.46 -20.61 13.35
C LEU A 53 -4.87 -20.78 11.94
N LEU A 54 -3.56 -20.59 11.78
CA LEU A 54 -2.89 -20.75 10.48
C LEU A 54 -2.98 -22.19 9.96
N GLY A 55 -2.94 -23.19 10.85
CA GLY A 55 -3.15 -24.59 10.52
C GLY A 55 -4.57 -24.89 9.99
N LEU A 56 -5.60 -24.43 10.70
CA LEU A 56 -7.00 -24.61 10.30
C LEU A 56 -7.32 -23.91 8.96
N LEU A 57 -6.78 -22.69 8.76
CA LEU A 57 -6.89 -21.97 7.49
C LEU A 57 -6.29 -22.76 6.32
N LEU A 58 -5.11 -23.35 6.52
CA LEU A 58 -4.45 -24.17 5.50
C LEU A 58 -5.26 -25.44 5.20
N GLN A 59 -5.71 -26.16 6.23
CA GLN A 59 -6.56 -27.35 6.08
C GLN A 59 -7.85 -27.03 5.31
N CYS A 60 -8.57 -25.97 5.67
CA CYS A 60 -9.77 -25.54 4.93
C CYS A 60 -9.44 -25.21 3.46
N ALA A 61 -8.31 -24.56 3.18
CA ALA A 61 -7.87 -24.30 1.80
C ALA A 61 -7.44 -25.57 1.04
N GLU A 62 -6.89 -26.57 1.71
CA GLU A 62 -6.58 -27.89 1.13
C GLU A 62 -7.86 -28.64 0.76
N CYS A 63 -8.84 -28.71 1.67
CA CYS A 63 -10.17 -29.29 1.40
C CYS A 63 -10.87 -28.60 0.22
N VAL A 64 -10.88 -27.26 0.17
CA VAL A 64 -11.40 -26.48 -0.98
C VAL A 64 -10.57 -26.70 -2.26
N SER A 65 -9.27 -26.97 -2.17
CA SER A 65 -8.43 -27.30 -3.33
C SER A 65 -8.62 -28.74 -3.82
N ALA A 66 -9.18 -29.62 -2.98
CA ALA A 66 -9.55 -31.01 -3.30
C ALA A 66 -11.03 -31.16 -3.70
N ASP A 67 -11.78 -30.05 -3.76
CA ASP A 67 -13.24 -30.00 -3.97
C ASP A 67 -14.07 -30.68 -2.85
N ASN A 68 -13.46 -30.95 -1.68
CA ASN A 68 -14.17 -31.41 -0.49
C ASN A 68 -14.81 -30.23 0.26
N LEU A 69 -15.87 -29.69 -0.33
CA LEU A 69 -16.59 -28.53 0.19
C LEU A 69 -17.36 -28.80 1.50
N GLU A 70 -17.63 -30.06 1.83
CA GLU A 70 -18.31 -30.49 3.06
C GLU A 70 -17.36 -30.33 4.26
N GLU A 71 -16.22 -31.03 4.26
CA GLU A 71 -15.15 -30.91 5.28
C GLU A 71 -14.62 -29.47 5.39
N ALA A 72 -14.47 -28.77 4.25
CA ALA A 72 -14.10 -27.35 4.25
C ALA A 72 -15.11 -26.44 4.97
N SER A 73 -16.40 -26.80 4.97
CA SER A 73 -17.46 -26.07 5.65
C SER A 73 -17.50 -26.38 7.15
N GLU A 74 -17.15 -27.60 7.55
CA GLU A 74 -17.08 -28.02 8.97
C GLU A 74 -15.94 -27.34 9.74
N LEU A 75 -14.86 -26.93 9.05
CA LEU A 75 -13.74 -26.19 9.65
C LEU A 75 -14.04 -24.70 9.90
N LEU A 76 -14.97 -24.09 9.15
CA LEU A 76 -15.24 -22.64 9.23
C LEU A 76 -15.79 -22.17 10.60
N PRO A 77 -16.68 -22.91 11.30
CA PRO A 77 -17.10 -22.57 12.66
C PRO A 77 -15.93 -22.46 13.65
N GLU A 78 -15.01 -23.42 13.69
CA GLU A 78 -13.85 -23.38 14.60
C GLU A 78 -12.95 -22.17 14.29
N ILE A 79 -12.68 -21.91 13.01
CA ILE A 79 -11.91 -20.73 12.59
C ILE A 79 -12.65 -19.44 13.00
N SER A 80 -13.97 -19.40 12.90
CA SER A 80 -14.79 -18.23 13.26
C SER A 80 -14.97 -18.02 14.77
N GLU A 81 -14.83 -19.06 15.60
CA GLU A 81 -14.82 -18.94 17.06
C GLU A 81 -13.44 -18.50 17.58
N LEU A 82 -12.36 -18.92 16.90
CA LEU A 82 -10.97 -18.59 17.27
C LEU A 82 -10.43 -17.30 16.65
N SER A 83 -11.16 -16.61 15.76
CA SER A 83 -10.68 -15.43 15.04
C SER A 83 -11.51 -14.16 15.31
N SER A 84 -10.85 -13.01 15.17
CA SER A 84 -11.43 -11.70 15.51
C SER A 84 -10.80 -10.59 14.67
N PRO A 85 -11.58 -9.74 13.98
CA PRO A 85 -11.07 -8.56 13.27
C PRO A 85 -10.59 -7.42 14.20
N PHE A 86 -10.62 -7.66 15.52
CA PHE A 86 -10.13 -6.76 16.56
C PHE A 86 -9.05 -7.39 17.46
N GLY A 87 -8.74 -8.68 17.29
CA GLY A 87 -7.75 -9.41 18.08
C GLY A 87 -6.30 -9.18 17.63
N SER A 88 -5.43 -10.15 17.94
CA SER A 88 -4.03 -10.23 17.51
C SER A 88 -3.86 -10.26 15.97
N SER A 89 -2.61 -10.12 15.49
CA SER A 89 -2.31 -10.15 14.05
C SER A 89 -2.87 -11.41 13.37
N ALA A 90 -2.65 -12.59 13.98
CA ALA A 90 -3.12 -13.88 13.47
C ALA A 90 -4.65 -13.99 13.48
N GLU A 91 -5.34 -13.53 14.53
CA GLU A 91 -6.81 -13.52 14.61
C GLU A 91 -7.42 -12.63 13.52
N ARG A 92 -6.83 -11.46 13.25
CA ARG A 92 -7.34 -10.53 12.22
C ARG A 92 -7.13 -11.10 10.81
N VAL A 93 -5.96 -11.69 10.54
CA VAL A 93 -5.70 -12.41 9.28
C VAL A 93 -6.71 -13.55 9.11
N ALA A 94 -6.90 -14.38 10.14
CA ALA A 94 -7.82 -15.51 10.08
C ALA A 94 -9.27 -15.10 9.82
N ALA A 95 -9.77 -14.04 10.45
CA ALA A 95 -11.12 -13.55 10.22
C ALA A 95 -11.37 -13.19 8.74
N TYR A 96 -10.45 -12.46 8.10
CA TYR A 96 -10.60 -12.07 6.69
C TYR A 96 -10.35 -13.21 5.69
N PHE A 97 -9.46 -14.15 6.01
CA PHE A 97 -9.28 -15.36 5.19
C PHE A 97 -10.46 -16.32 5.31
N ALA A 98 -11.07 -16.47 6.49
CA ALA A 98 -12.29 -17.25 6.70
C ALA A 98 -13.49 -16.66 5.93
N GLU A 99 -13.69 -15.33 5.96
CA GLU A 99 -14.72 -14.66 5.15
C GLU A 99 -14.54 -14.91 3.64
N ALA A 100 -13.28 -14.98 3.19
CA ALA A 100 -12.95 -15.24 1.80
C ALA A 100 -13.10 -16.72 1.41
N LEU A 101 -12.73 -17.66 2.28
CA LEU A 101 -12.96 -19.10 2.10
C LEU A 101 -14.46 -19.41 2.08
N SER A 102 -15.23 -18.87 3.03
CA SER A 102 -16.69 -19.01 3.07
C SER A 102 -17.34 -18.49 1.78
N ALA A 103 -16.95 -17.29 1.31
CA ALA A 103 -17.45 -16.74 0.05
C ALA A 103 -17.06 -17.59 -1.18
N ARG A 104 -15.90 -18.26 -1.14
CA ARG A 104 -15.46 -19.21 -2.18
C ARG A 104 -16.33 -20.46 -2.20
N ILE A 105 -16.52 -21.10 -1.04
CA ILE A 105 -17.32 -22.32 -0.88
C ILE A 105 -18.76 -22.08 -1.34
N VAL A 106 -19.39 -20.98 -0.90
CA VAL A 106 -20.74 -20.59 -1.34
C VAL A 106 -20.80 -20.38 -2.86
N SER A 107 -19.78 -19.78 -3.49
CA SER A 107 -19.72 -19.65 -4.96
C SER A 107 -19.66 -21.00 -5.66
N SER A 108 -18.85 -21.95 -5.17
CA SER A 108 -18.78 -23.32 -5.72
C SER A 108 -20.11 -24.05 -5.58
N CYS A 109 -20.71 -24.04 -4.38
CA CYS A 109 -21.99 -24.72 -4.10
C CYS A 109 -23.17 -24.19 -4.93
N LEU A 110 -23.13 -22.92 -5.34
CA LEU A 110 -24.13 -22.31 -6.24
C LEU A 110 -23.91 -22.63 -7.72
N GLY A 111 -22.94 -23.50 -8.07
CA GLY A 111 -22.61 -23.83 -9.46
C GLY A 111 -21.90 -22.70 -10.21
N ALA A 112 -21.45 -21.65 -9.52
CA ALA A 112 -20.61 -20.61 -10.11
C ALA A 112 -19.14 -21.08 -10.13
N PHE A 113 -18.88 -22.13 -10.93
CA PHE A 113 -17.56 -22.73 -11.16
C PHE A 113 -16.51 -21.72 -11.63
N SER A 114 -16.94 -20.68 -12.33
CA SER A 114 -16.19 -19.41 -12.40
C SER A 114 -16.67 -18.52 -11.25
N PRO A 115 -15.91 -18.35 -10.16
CA PRO A 115 -16.22 -17.34 -9.15
C PRO A 115 -16.29 -15.96 -9.82
N PRO A 116 -17.13 -15.04 -9.30
CA PRO A 116 -17.31 -13.74 -9.93
C PRO A 116 -15.96 -13.02 -10.09
N PRO A 117 -15.70 -12.38 -11.25
CA PRO A 117 -14.48 -11.61 -11.42
C PRO A 117 -14.39 -10.51 -10.35
N PRO A 118 -13.17 -10.08 -9.96
CA PRO A 118 -13.02 -8.92 -9.10
C PRO A 118 -13.82 -7.75 -9.69
N PRO A 119 -14.51 -6.94 -8.86
CA PRO A 119 -15.51 -6.01 -9.32
C PRO A 119 -14.90 -5.12 -10.39
N ALA A 120 -15.55 -5.07 -11.56
CA ALA A 120 -15.11 -4.18 -12.61
C ALA A 120 -15.05 -2.75 -12.05
N VAL A 121 -14.10 -1.96 -12.54
CA VAL A 121 -13.93 -0.55 -12.15
C VAL A 121 -15.24 0.27 -12.24
N LYS A 122 -16.17 -0.08 -13.14
CA LYS A 122 -17.53 0.52 -13.24
C LYS A 122 -18.64 -0.15 -12.39
N ALA A 123 -18.35 -1.24 -11.70
CA ALA A 123 -19.27 -1.94 -10.79
C ALA A 123 -19.15 -1.47 -9.33
N LEU A 124 -18.14 -0.66 -9.01
CA LEU A 124 -18.05 0.05 -7.74
C LEU A 124 -18.97 1.29 -7.76
N THR A 125 -19.88 1.38 -6.80
CA THR A 125 -20.69 2.59 -6.60
C THR A 125 -19.82 3.76 -6.14
N LEU A 126 -20.23 5.00 -6.44
CA LEU A 126 -19.55 6.22 -5.96
C LEU A 126 -19.28 6.19 -4.45
N THR A 127 -20.19 5.63 -3.66
CA THR A 127 -20.06 5.48 -2.19
C THR A 127 -18.97 4.47 -1.82
N GLN A 128 -18.83 3.36 -2.55
CA GLN A 128 -17.74 2.40 -2.35
C GLN A 128 -16.39 3.00 -2.76
N SER A 129 -16.30 3.67 -3.91
CA SER A 129 -15.07 4.34 -4.35
C SER A 129 -14.64 5.42 -3.33
N ARG A 130 -15.56 6.22 -2.81
CA ARG A 130 -15.30 7.20 -1.74
C ARG A 130 -14.79 6.54 -0.44
N ARG A 131 -15.28 5.36 -0.08
CA ARG A 131 -14.78 4.59 1.09
C ARG A 131 -13.38 4.02 0.87
N LEU A 132 -13.10 3.44 -0.30
CA LEU A 132 -11.76 2.96 -0.68
C LEU A 132 -10.75 4.13 -0.69
N PHE A 133 -11.16 5.29 -1.23
CA PHE A 133 -10.36 6.50 -1.26
C PHE A 133 -10.00 7.02 0.15
N ALA A 134 -10.94 7.01 1.10
CA ALA A 134 -10.69 7.33 2.49
C ALA A 134 -9.74 6.32 3.16
N ALA A 135 -9.97 5.02 2.94
CA ALA A 135 -9.12 3.96 3.48
C ALA A 135 -7.68 4.02 2.93
N LEU A 136 -7.48 4.39 1.67
CA LEU A 136 -6.15 4.64 1.10
C LEU A 136 -5.45 5.84 1.75
N GLN A 137 -6.20 6.87 2.15
CA GLN A 137 -5.65 8.01 2.88
C GLN A 137 -5.25 7.62 4.31
N SER A 138 -6.03 6.77 4.99
CA SER A 138 -5.62 6.10 6.23
C SER A 138 -4.35 5.27 6.03
N TYR A 139 -4.28 4.43 4.98
CA TYR A 139 -3.12 3.57 4.69
C TYR A 139 -1.84 4.39 4.44
N ASN A 140 -1.94 5.47 3.66
CA ASN A 140 -0.88 6.45 3.46
C ASN A 140 -0.50 7.21 4.75
N SER A 141 -1.25 7.11 5.83
CA SER A 141 -0.94 7.73 7.12
C SER A 141 -0.27 6.75 8.09
N VAL A 142 -0.71 5.48 8.10
CA VAL A 142 -0.21 4.43 9.03
C VAL A 142 0.83 3.47 8.44
N SER A 143 1.30 3.69 7.20
CA SER A 143 2.26 2.80 6.53
C SER A 143 3.16 3.55 5.54
N PRO A 144 4.43 3.13 5.35
CA PRO A 144 5.28 3.65 4.29
C PRO A 144 4.83 3.19 2.89
N LEU A 145 4.08 2.10 2.75
CA LEU A 145 3.89 1.41 1.45
C LEU A 145 3.35 2.33 0.34
N VAL A 146 2.33 3.14 0.63
CA VAL A 146 1.78 4.10 -0.35
C VAL A 146 2.79 5.22 -0.67
N LYS A 147 3.52 5.70 0.33
CA LYS A 147 4.55 6.74 0.14
C LYS A 147 5.74 6.22 -0.66
N PHE A 148 6.17 4.98 -0.42
CA PHE A 148 7.26 4.31 -1.12
C PHE A 148 6.93 4.20 -2.62
N SER A 149 5.70 3.77 -2.95
CA SER A 149 5.23 3.72 -4.33
C SER A 149 5.31 5.08 -5.02
N HIS A 150 4.72 6.10 -4.40
CA HIS A 150 4.68 7.45 -4.97
C HIS A 150 6.08 8.10 -5.07
N PHE A 151 6.90 8.02 -4.03
CA PHE A 151 8.18 8.74 -3.95
C PHE A 151 9.24 8.10 -4.85
N THR A 152 9.33 6.77 -4.86
CA THR A 152 10.26 6.04 -5.74
C THR A 152 9.92 6.28 -7.21
N ALA A 153 8.62 6.19 -7.57
CA ALA A 153 8.16 6.50 -8.92
C ALA A 153 8.40 7.97 -9.29
N ASN A 154 8.02 8.93 -8.44
CA ASN A 154 8.22 10.35 -8.70
C ASN A 154 9.70 10.71 -8.89
N GLN A 155 10.63 10.08 -8.18
CA GLN A 155 12.06 10.35 -8.32
C GLN A 155 12.62 9.81 -9.64
N ALA A 156 12.23 8.59 -10.05
CA ALA A 156 12.58 8.04 -11.36
C ALA A 156 11.96 8.87 -12.51
N ILE A 157 10.72 9.33 -12.34
CA ILE A 157 10.05 10.25 -13.28
C ILE A 157 10.81 11.57 -13.36
N PHE A 158 11.19 12.17 -12.23
CA PHE A 158 11.96 13.42 -12.20
C PHE A 158 13.30 13.30 -12.93
N GLN A 159 14.06 12.22 -12.70
CA GLN A 159 15.30 11.95 -13.42
C GLN A 159 15.07 11.77 -14.93
N ALA A 160 14.06 11.00 -15.34
CA ALA A 160 13.74 10.80 -16.75
C ALA A 160 13.23 12.06 -17.46
N LEU A 161 12.73 13.05 -16.71
CA LEU A 161 12.32 14.35 -17.20
C LEU A 161 13.47 15.39 -17.21
N ASP A 162 14.73 14.97 -17.09
CA ASP A 162 15.84 15.88 -17.37
C ASP A 162 15.89 16.30 -18.85
N GLY A 163 16.30 17.55 -19.07
CA GLY A 163 16.24 18.22 -20.38
C GLY A 163 14.85 18.66 -20.86
N GLU A 164 13.76 18.18 -20.23
CA GLU A 164 12.38 18.41 -20.69
C GLU A 164 11.70 19.65 -20.10
N ASP A 165 10.90 20.35 -20.91
CA ASP A 165 9.98 21.41 -20.44
C ASP A 165 8.51 21.24 -20.84
N ARG A 166 8.17 20.15 -21.54
CA ARG A 166 6.79 19.72 -21.82
C ARG A 166 6.62 18.29 -21.34
N VAL A 167 5.70 18.05 -20.42
CA VAL A 167 5.56 16.78 -19.70
C VAL A 167 4.13 16.29 -19.83
N HIS A 168 3.94 14.99 -20.10
CA HIS A 168 2.63 14.36 -20.05
C HIS A 168 2.72 13.04 -19.29
N VAL A 169 2.12 13.01 -18.11
CA VAL A 169 1.96 11.80 -17.29
C VAL A 169 0.62 11.15 -17.63
N ILE A 170 0.64 9.85 -17.88
CA ILE A 170 -0.55 9.01 -18.05
C ILE A 170 -0.58 8.06 -16.85
N ASP A 171 -1.56 8.27 -15.97
CA ASP A 171 -1.74 7.49 -14.75
C ASP A 171 -2.82 6.43 -14.98
N LEU A 172 -2.45 5.16 -14.81
CA LEU A 172 -3.31 4.03 -15.15
C LEU A 172 -4.43 3.78 -14.11
N ASP A 173 -4.31 4.31 -12.89
CA ASP A 173 -5.44 4.47 -11.97
C ASP A 173 -5.16 5.59 -10.95
N ILE A 174 -5.60 6.82 -11.26
CA ILE A 174 -5.21 8.01 -10.48
C ILE A 174 -5.86 8.09 -9.10
N MET A 175 -6.98 7.39 -8.88
CA MET A 175 -7.77 7.45 -7.64
C MET A 175 -8.03 8.91 -7.17
N GLN A 176 -7.41 9.33 -6.06
CA GLN A 176 -7.48 10.68 -5.50
C GLN A 176 -6.36 11.63 -5.94
N GLY A 177 -5.37 11.16 -6.70
CA GLY A 177 -4.21 11.92 -7.17
C GLY A 177 -3.11 12.13 -6.12
N LEU A 178 -3.03 11.30 -5.06
CA LEU A 178 -2.14 11.51 -3.91
C LEU A 178 -0.64 11.57 -4.25
N GLN A 179 -0.21 10.97 -5.35
CA GLN A 179 1.17 10.99 -5.83
C GLN A 179 1.62 12.36 -6.35
N TRP A 180 0.75 13.04 -7.09
CA TRP A 180 1.14 14.12 -8.00
C TRP A 180 1.53 15.45 -7.33
N PRO A 181 0.97 15.85 -6.17
CA PRO A 181 1.45 17.00 -5.41
C PRO A 181 2.96 16.96 -5.09
N GLY A 182 3.51 15.77 -4.82
CA GLY A 182 4.95 15.60 -4.59
C GLY A 182 5.78 15.91 -5.84
N LEU A 183 5.38 15.37 -7.00
CA LEU A 183 6.04 15.66 -8.28
C LEU A 183 5.88 17.14 -8.67
N PHE A 184 4.73 17.75 -8.40
CA PHE A 184 4.51 19.17 -8.69
C PHE A 184 5.47 20.07 -7.91
N HIS A 185 5.68 19.82 -6.61
CA HIS A 185 6.70 20.54 -5.84
C HIS A 185 8.09 20.40 -6.48
N ILE A 186 8.52 19.17 -6.78
CA ILE A 186 9.84 18.90 -7.39
C ILE A 186 9.98 19.64 -8.73
N LEU A 187 8.96 19.61 -9.59
CA LEU A 187 8.96 20.26 -10.90
C LEU A 187 8.90 21.79 -10.81
N ALA A 188 8.18 22.36 -9.85
CA ALA A 188 8.11 23.80 -9.62
C ALA A 188 9.44 24.37 -9.09
N SER A 189 10.19 23.58 -8.30
CA SER A 189 11.50 23.96 -7.77
C SER A 189 12.67 23.78 -8.76
N ARG A 190 12.44 23.34 -10.01
CA ARG A 190 13.49 23.21 -11.03
C ARG A 190 14.02 24.57 -11.49
N GLY A 191 15.35 24.68 -11.62
CA GLY A 191 16.00 25.86 -12.21
C GLY A 191 15.59 26.16 -13.66
N ARG A 192 15.21 25.13 -14.43
CA ARG A 192 14.53 25.29 -15.74
C ARG A 192 13.03 25.10 -15.57
N LYS A 193 12.27 26.14 -15.89
CA LYS A 193 10.80 26.15 -15.78
C LYS A 193 10.16 25.16 -16.76
N ILE A 194 9.17 24.42 -16.26
CA ILE A 194 8.22 23.67 -17.09
C ILE A 194 7.31 24.65 -17.85
N ARG A 195 7.10 24.39 -19.14
CA ARG A 195 6.18 25.14 -20.02
C ARG A 195 4.79 24.51 -20.11
N SER A 196 4.67 23.21 -19.87
CA SER A 196 3.40 22.49 -19.76
C SER A 196 3.59 21.18 -19.00
N ILE A 197 2.67 20.89 -18.08
CA ILE A 197 2.50 19.55 -17.49
C ILE A 197 1.05 19.10 -17.65
N ARG A 198 0.83 17.98 -18.33
CA ARG A 198 -0.46 17.29 -18.45
C ARG A 198 -0.48 16.06 -17.56
N ILE A 199 -1.60 15.81 -16.88
CA ILE A 199 -1.92 14.47 -16.36
C ILE A 199 -3.20 13.98 -17.07
N THR A 200 -3.10 12.81 -17.71
CA THR A 200 -4.26 12.00 -18.11
C THR A 200 -4.48 10.94 -17.04
N GLY A 201 -5.58 11.05 -16.30
CA GLY A 201 -5.90 10.16 -15.18
C GLY A 201 -7.01 9.18 -15.55
N VAL A 202 -6.70 7.89 -15.54
CA VAL A 202 -7.68 6.81 -15.73
C VAL A 202 -8.39 6.49 -14.40
N GLY A 203 -9.68 6.09 -14.45
CA GLY A 203 -10.40 5.64 -13.24
C GLY A 203 -11.88 5.31 -13.44
N SER A 204 -12.58 5.06 -12.34
CA SER A 204 -13.95 4.50 -12.30
C SER A 204 -15.09 5.42 -12.69
N SER A 205 -14.96 6.72 -12.47
CA SER A 205 -16.05 7.68 -12.59
C SER A 205 -15.57 9.06 -13.00
N THR A 206 -16.20 9.64 -14.02
CA THR A 206 -15.96 11.01 -14.48
C THR A 206 -16.11 12.02 -13.35
N GLU A 207 -17.12 11.90 -12.47
CA GLU A 207 -17.33 12.78 -11.30
C GLU A 207 -16.12 12.78 -10.34
N LEU A 208 -15.58 11.59 -10.05
CA LEU A 208 -14.42 11.44 -9.17
C LEU A 208 -13.13 11.93 -9.84
N LEU A 209 -12.96 11.66 -11.13
CA LEU A 209 -11.82 12.12 -11.92
C LEU A 209 -11.80 13.64 -12.07
N GLU A 210 -12.93 14.29 -12.38
CA GLU A 210 -13.05 15.75 -12.41
C GLU A 210 -12.77 16.37 -11.04
N SER A 211 -13.27 15.76 -9.96
CA SER A 211 -12.99 16.20 -8.59
C SER A 211 -11.49 16.13 -8.26
N THR A 212 -10.82 15.04 -8.65
CA THR A 212 -9.35 14.89 -8.52
C THR A 212 -8.60 15.89 -9.39
N GLY A 213 -8.97 16.04 -10.65
CA GLY A 213 -8.39 17.01 -11.58
C GLY A 213 -8.47 18.46 -11.08
N ARG A 214 -9.60 18.84 -10.46
CA ARG A 214 -9.78 20.18 -9.88
C ARG A 214 -8.81 20.44 -8.73
N ARG A 215 -8.70 19.52 -7.76
CA ARG A 215 -7.74 19.64 -6.64
C ARG A 215 -6.30 19.71 -7.13
N LEU A 216 -5.94 18.92 -8.15
CA LEU A 216 -4.62 18.97 -8.77
C LEU A 216 -4.37 20.29 -9.50
N ALA A 217 -5.37 20.86 -10.19
CA ALA A 217 -5.24 22.15 -10.88
C ALA A 217 -5.13 23.33 -9.92
N GLU A 218 -5.92 23.34 -8.84
CA GLU A 218 -5.82 24.33 -7.75
C GLU A 218 -4.42 24.31 -7.12
N PHE A 219 -3.88 23.12 -6.85
CA PHE A 219 -2.54 22.95 -6.28
C PHE A 219 -1.39 23.25 -7.27
N ALA A 220 -1.54 22.90 -8.55
CA ALA A 220 -0.59 23.31 -9.59
C ALA A 220 -0.56 24.84 -9.75
N THR A 221 -1.72 25.49 -9.65
CA THR A 221 -1.86 26.95 -9.75
C THR A 221 -1.16 27.67 -8.60
N SER A 222 -1.25 27.18 -7.36
CA SER A 222 -0.54 27.78 -6.22
C SER A 222 0.98 27.64 -6.31
N LEU A 223 1.47 26.64 -7.05
CA LEU A 223 2.89 26.45 -7.40
C LEU A 223 3.31 27.15 -8.70
N GLY A 224 2.39 27.84 -9.39
CA GLY A 224 2.67 28.53 -10.66
C GLY A 224 2.95 27.61 -11.85
N LEU A 225 2.51 26.34 -11.79
CA LEU A 225 2.72 25.36 -12.86
C LEU A 225 1.65 25.48 -13.96
N PRO A 226 2.04 25.49 -15.26
CA PRO A 226 1.11 25.46 -16.38
C PRO A 226 0.54 24.04 -16.57
N PHE A 227 -0.59 23.75 -15.89
CA PHE A 227 -1.15 22.40 -15.77
C PHE A 227 -2.43 22.16 -16.58
N GLU A 228 -2.58 20.96 -17.14
CA GLU A 228 -3.79 20.43 -17.76
C GLU A 228 -4.16 19.06 -17.13
N PHE A 229 -5.43 18.85 -16.78
CA PHE A 229 -5.94 17.53 -16.40
C PHE A 229 -6.89 16.99 -17.47
N ARG A 230 -6.77 15.69 -17.78
CA ARG A 230 -7.68 14.95 -18.67
C ARG A 230 -8.26 13.73 -17.95
N PRO A 231 -9.57 13.70 -17.63
CA PRO A 231 -10.22 12.51 -17.10
C PRO A 231 -10.39 11.46 -18.21
N LEU A 232 -10.14 10.19 -17.90
CA LEU A 232 -10.42 9.06 -18.79
C LEU A 232 -11.17 7.93 -18.04
N GLU A 233 -12.50 7.93 -18.11
CA GLU A 233 -13.33 6.95 -17.39
C GLU A 233 -13.32 5.57 -18.07
N GLY A 234 -12.77 4.56 -17.37
CA GLY A 234 -12.75 3.19 -17.84
C GLY A 234 -11.57 2.39 -17.33
N LYS A 235 -11.00 1.57 -18.22
CA LYS A 235 -9.80 0.76 -18.00
C LYS A 235 -8.83 1.01 -19.15
N ILE A 236 -7.54 1.08 -18.86
CA ILE A 236 -6.53 1.41 -19.89
C ILE A 236 -6.51 0.40 -21.06
N GLY A 237 -6.74 -0.89 -20.81
CA GLY A 237 -6.78 -1.92 -21.86
C GLY A 237 -8.01 -1.85 -22.78
N ASN A 238 -8.98 -0.96 -22.49
CA ASN A 238 -10.09 -0.66 -23.40
C ASN A 238 -9.73 0.45 -24.42
N VAL A 239 -8.61 1.17 -24.22
CA VAL A 239 -8.16 2.24 -25.10
C VAL A 239 -7.54 1.62 -26.36
N THR A 240 -8.31 1.61 -27.46
CA THR A 240 -7.88 1.02 -28.73
C THR A 240 -6.92 1.91 -29.50
N ASP A 241 -7.05 3.24 -29.39
CA ASP A 241 -6.26 4.24 -30.12
C ASP A 241 -5.49 5.15 -29.12
N PRO A 242 -4.15 5.24 -29.21
CA PRO A 242 -3.34 6.18 -28.41
C PRO A 242 -3.79 7.64 -28.47
N SER A 243 -4.47 8.09 -29.54
CA SER A 243 -4.95 9.48 -29.65
C SER A 243 -5.91 9.87 -28.53
N GLN A 244 -6.67 8.90 -27.98
CA GLN A 244 -7.61 9.10 -26.87
C GLN A 244 -6.90 9.57 -25.58
N LEU A 245 -5.63 9.22 -25.41
CA LEU A 245 -4.79 9.66 -24.29
C LEU A 245 -4.41 11.14 -24.38
N GLY A 246 -4.64 11.82 -25.51
CA GLY A 246 -4.34 13.25 -25.67
C GLY A 246 -2.84 13.57 -25.76
N VAL A 247 -2.06 12.67 -26.36
CA VAL A 247 -0.60 12.84 -26.54
C VAL A 247 -0.33 13.86 -27.65
N MET A 248 0.62 14.77 -27.42
CA MET A 248 1.03 15.81 -28.36
C MET A 248 2.50 15.67 -28.78
N THR A 249 2.79 16.03 -30.03
CA THR A 249 4.15 16.01 -30.58
C THR A 249 5.07 16.95 -29.81
N GLY A 250 6.19 16.43 -29.29
CA GLY A 250 7.20 17.24 -28.58
C GLY A 250 6.96 17.42 -27.08
N GLU A 251 6.16 16.54 -26.45
CA GLU A 251 6.12 16.40 -24.99
C GLU A 251 6.75 15.06 -24.55
N ALA A 252 7.40 15.06 -23.39
CA ALA A 252 7.92 13.85 -22.78
C ALA A 252 6.78 13.08 -22.11
N THR A 253 6.32 12.02 -22.77
CA THR A 253 5.28 11.14 -22.24
C THR A 253 5.86 10.15 -21.24
N VAL A 254 5.20 10.01 -20.10
CA VAL A 254 5.55 9.12 -18.98
C VAL A 254 4.29 8.34 -18.60
N VAL A 255 4.42 7.04 -18.31
CA VAL A 255 3.33 6.23 -17.75
C VAL A 255 3.63 5.86 -16.30
N HIS A 256 2.63 5.94 -15.43
CA HIS A 256 2.70 5.44 -14.06
C HIS A 256 1.58 4.45 -13.77
N TRP A 257 1.90 3.40 -13.00
CA TRP A 257 0.92 2.48 -12.45
C TRP A 257 1.32 1.97 -11.05
N MET A 258 0.46 2.23 -10.07
CA MET A 258 0.45 1.54 -8.79
C MET A 258 -0.55 0.38 -8.87
N HIS A 259 -0.06 -0.81 -9.22
CA HIS A 259 -0.90 -2.02 -9.28
C HIS A 259 -1.32 -2.44 -7.85
N HIS A 260 -2.56 -2.90 -7.72
CA HIS A 260 -3.15 -3.44 -6.49
C HIS A 260 -4.11 -4.58 -6.82
N ARG A 261 -4.69 -5.23 -5.81
CA ARG A 261 -5.68 -6.32 -5.96
C ARG A 261 -7.12 -5.91 -5.62
N LEU A 262 -7.38 -4.64 -5.27
CA LEU A 262 -8.72 -4.10 -4.92
C LEU A 262 -9.79 -4.26 -6.01
N TYR A 263 -9.42 -4.03 -7.26
CA TYR A 263 -10.25 -4.14 -8.47
C TYR A 263 -9.36 -4.24 -9.72
N ASP A 264 -9.96 -4.61 -10.86
CA ASP A 264 -9.25 -4.79 -12.13
C ASP A 264 -9.11 -3.48 -12.93
N VAL A 265 -7.89 -2.93 -12.95
CA VAL A 265 -7.50 -1.66 -13.60
C VAL A 265 -7.30 -1.80 -15.12
N THR A 266 -6.69 -2.89 -15.58
CA THR A 266 -6.23 -3.05 -16.97
C THR A 266 -7.29 -3.66 -17.86
N GLY A 267 -8.08 -4.61 -17.37
CA GLY A 267 -9.08 -5.38 -18.12
C GLY A 267 -8.47 -6.40 -19.08
N SER A 268 -7.63 -5.92 -20.00
CA SER A 268 -6.82 -6.75 -20.89
C SER A 268 -5.36 -6.29 -20.80
N ASP A 269 -4.55 -7.08 -20.10
CA ASP A 269 -3.10 -6.86 -19.99
C ASP A 269 -2.46 -6.84 -21.39
N SER A 270 -2.89 -7.75 -22.28
CA SER A 270 -2.42 -7.80 -23.68
C SER A 270 -2.78 -6.55 -24.48
N SER A 271 -3.98 -5.99 -24.30
CA SER A 271 -4.38 -4.73 -24.96
C SER A 271 -3.58 -3.54 -24.41
N THR A 272 -3.33 -3.53 -23.09
CA THR A 272 -2.56 -2.50 -22.40
C THR A 272 -1.10 -2.52 -22.84
N LEU A 273 -0.46 -3.70 -22.89
CA LEU A 273 0.89 -3.88 -23.42
C LEU A 273 0.99 -3.42 -24.89
N ASN A 274 0.02 -3.75 -25.74
CA ASN A 274 -0.06 -3.26 -27.12
C ASN A 274 -0.25 -1.73 -27.20
N LEU A 275 -0.99 -1.12 -26.28
CA LEU A 275 -1.11 0.34 -26.18
C LEU A 275 0.23 0.99 -25.80
N LEU A 276 0.91 0.47 -24.76
CA LEU A 276 2.22 0.95 -24.32
C LEU A 276 3.27 0.80 -25.43
N THR A 277 3.27 -0.32 -26.16
CA THR A 277 4.16 -0.58 -27.29
C THR A 277 3.97 0.42 -28.44
N ARG A 278 2.72 0.81 -28.73
CA ARG A 278 2.40 1.83 -29.75
C ARG A 278 2.66 3.26 -29.28
N LEU A 279 2.59 3.50 -27.97
CA LEU A 279 2.86 4.79 -27.34
C LEU A 279 4.37 5.09 -27.21
N ARG A 280 5.21 4.07 -26.97
CA ARG A 280 6.64 4.16 -26.61
C ARG A 280 6.97 5.37 -25.70
N PRO A 281 6.35 5.46 -24.50
CA PRO A 281 6.61 6.56 -23.56
C PRO A 281 8.09 6.58 -23.14
N LYS A 282 8.63 7.76 -22.80
CA LYS A 282 10.03 7.96 -22.39
C LYS A 282 10.38 7.14 -21.14
N LEU A 283 9.41 6.99 -20.22
CA LEU A 283 9.50 6.16 -19.03
C LEU A 283 8.15 5.48 -18.75
N ILE A 284 8.18 4.23 -18.29
CA ILE A 284 7.08 3.58 -17.57
C ILE A 284 7.58 3.31 -16.14
N THR A 285 6.78 3.63 -15.13
CA THR A 285 7.01 3.22 -13.75
C THR A 285 5.88 2.32 -13.28
N VAL A 286 6.22 1.17 -12.71
CA VAL A 286 5.27 0.20 -12.16
C VAL A 286 5.70 -0.15 -10.74
N VAL A 287 4.77 0.01 -9.79
CA VAL A 287 4.91 -0.49 -8.42
C VAL A 287 3.79 -1.48 -8.16
N ALA A 288 4.12 -2.68 -7.69
CA ALA A 288 3.17 -3.77 -7.50
C ALA A 288 3.51 -4.59 -6.23
N PRO A 289 2.52 -5.27 -5.61
CA PRO A 289 2.79 -6.37 -4.68
C PRO A 289 3.74 -7.40 -5.30
N ASP A 290 4.78 -7.80 -4.57
CA ASP A 290 5.74 -8.84 -5.01
C ASP A 290 5.18 -10.27 -4.85
N LEU A 291 3.85 -10.40 -5.02
CA LEU A 291 3.09 -11.64 -5.11
C LEU A 291 3.37 -12.30 -6.47
N THR A 292 4.05 -13.44 -6.48
CA THR A 292 4.47 -14.11 -7.70
C THR A 292 3.29 -14.83 -8.35
N ALA A 293 3.02 -14.52 -9.61
CA ALA A 293 1.97 -15.20 -10.40
C ALA A 293 2.31 -16.69 -10.74
N ARG A 294 3.21 -17.32 -9.98
CA ARG A 294 3.61 -18.73 -10.05
C ARG A 294 2.57 -19.65 -9.41
N GLY A 295 1.73 -19.14 -8.51
CA GLY A 295 0.56 -19.82 -7.96
C GLY A 295 -0.55 -20.06 -9.00
N GLY A 296 -0.34 -20.99 -9.93
CA GLY A 296 -1.38 -21.40 -10.90
C GLY A 296 -2.58 -22.08 -10.22
N THR A 297 -2.33 -22.88 -9.18
CA THR A 297 -3.36 -23.54 -8.37
C THR A 297 -4.02 -22.57 -7.38
N PHE A 298 -5.22 -22.93 -6.90
CA PHE A 298 -5.88 -22.18 -5.82
C PHE A 298 -5.03 -22.17 -4.54
N LEU A 299 -4.61 -23.36 -4.06
CA LEU A 299 -3.79 -23.50 -2.86
C LEU A 299 -2.47 -22.71 -2.94
N GLY A 300 -1.82 -22.66 -4.11
CA GLY A 300 -0.61 -21.86 -4.31
C GLY A 300 -0.83 -20.35 -4.09
N ARG A 301 -1.94 -19.79 -4.59
CA ARG A 301 -2.31 -18.39 -4.31
C ARG A 301 -2.73 -18.18 -2.86
N PHE A 302 -3.42 -19.15 -2.26
CA PHE A 302 -3.83 -19.08 -0.87
C PHE A 302 -2.62 -18.98 0.07
N VAL A 303 -1.66 -19.90 -0.08
CA VAL A 303 -0.43 -19.94 0.72
C VAL A 303 0.42 -18.68 0.51
N GLU A 304 0.60 -18.22 -0.74
CA GLU A 304 1.37 -16.99 -1.01
C GLU A 304 0.68 -15.74 -0.40
N ALA A 305 -0.64 -15.63 -0.57
CA ALA A 305 -1.41 -14.54 0.03
C ALA A 305 -1.35 -14.59 1.56
N LEU A 306 -1.43 -15.78 2.19
CA LEU A 306 -1.40 -15.91 3.64
C LEU A 306 -0.09 -15.37 4.23
N HIS A 307 1.06 -15.71 3.65
CA HIS A 307 2.36 -15.15 4.07
C HIS A 307 2.42 -13.63 3.87
N TYR A 308 1.99 -13.14 2.70
CA TYR A 308 2.02 -11.71 2.35
C TYR A 308 1.12 -10.85 3.24
N TYR A 309 -0.13 -11.29 3.49
CA TYR A 309 -1.04 -10.54 4.34
C TYR A 309 -0.69 -10.67 5.83
N SER A 310 -0.18 -11.80 6.32
CA SER A 310 0.37 -11.86 7.69
C SER A 310 1.48 -10.83 7.90
N ALA A 311 2.41 -10.69 6.95
CA ALA A 311 3.43 -9.65 7.02
C ALA A 311 2.86 -8.22 6.98
N LEU A 312 1.81 -7.96 6.19
CA LEU A 312 1.13 -6.65 6.19
C LEU A 312 0.39 -6.34 7.50
N PHE A 313 -0.29 -7.32 8.08
CA PHE A 313 -1.04 -7.15 9.34
C PHE A 313 -0.09 -6.94 10.53
N ASP A 314 1.06 -7.62 10.55
CA ASP A 314 2.18 -7.32 11.47
C ASP A 314 2.72 -5.90 11.29
N ALA A 315 3.00 -5.51 10.03
CA ALA A 315 3.58 -4.21 9.70
C ALA A 315 2.65 -3.03 10.04
N LEU A 316 1.33 -3.26 9.96
CA LEU A 316 0.29 -2.32 10.39
C LEU A 316 0.06 -2.33 11.91
N TRP A 317 0.32 -3.44 12.59
CA TRP A 317 0.22 -3.58 14.04
C TRP A 317 1.34 -2.80 14.77
N GLU A 318 2.60 -3.08 14.44
CA GLU A 318 3.75 -2.26 14.89
C GLU A 318 3.58 -0.81 14.42
N GLY A 319 2.93 -0.62 13.27
CA GLY A 319 2.48 0.65 12.73
C GLY A 319 1.63 1.51 13.68
N SER A 320 0.57 0.92 14.26
CA SER A 320 -0.60 1.69 14.70
C SER A 320 -1.08 1.41 16.13
N GLY A 321 -0.55 0.38 16.80
CA GLY A 321 -1.09 -0.10 18.07
C GLY A 321 -2.47 -0.76 17.94
N ALA A 322 -3.05 -1.16 19.07
CA ALA A 322 -4.24 -2.02 19.13
C ALA A 322 -5.54 -1.35 18.65
N ASP A 323 -5.80 -0.11 19.07
CA ASP A 323 -7.12 0.53 18.91
C ASP A 323 -7.21 1.53 17.73
N SER A 324 -6.26 1.53 16.79
CA SER A 324 -6.30 2.48 15.66
C SER A 324 -7.48 2.19 14.72
N ALA A 325 -8.40 3.14 14.66
CA ALA A 325 -9.51 3.14 13.72
C ALA A 325 -9.03 3.26 12.27
N GLU A 326 -7.91 3.95 12.01
CA GLU A 326 -7.24 4.00 10.71
C GLU A 326 -6.75 2.61 10.30
N ARG A 327 -6.07 1.88 11.19
CA ARG A 327 -5.62 0.51 10.94
C ARG A 327 -6.79 -0.40 10.60
N HIS A 328 -7.83 -0.42 11.44
CA HIS A 328 -9.03 -1.22 11.17
C HIS A 328 -9.72 -0.82 9.85
N THR A 329 -9.73 0.47 9.49
CA THR A 329 -10.27 0.95 8.20
C THR A 329 -9.47 0.40 7.02
N VAL A 330 -8.15 0.31 7.13
CA VAL A 330 -7.26 -0.29 6.10
C VAL A 330 -7.46 -1.80 6.01
N GLU A 331 -7.45 -2.49 7.15
CA GLU A 331 -7.65 -3.94 7.25
C GLU A 331 -9.02 -4.34 6.67
N GLN A 332 -10.10 -3.66 7.09
CA GLN A 332 -11.48 -3.96 6.70
C GLN A 332 -11.84 -3.53 5.28
N LEU A 333 -11.34 -2.41 4.76
CA LEU A 333 -11.78 -1.88 3.45
C LEU A 333 -10.79 -2.12 2.30
N LEU A 334 -9.50 -2.27 2.58
CA LEU A 334 -8.49 -2.57 1.57
C LEU A 334 -8.06 -4.04 1.64
N LEU A 335 -7.46 -4.48 2.75
CA LEU A 335 -6.80 -5.79 2.79
C LEU A 335 -7.80 -6.95 2.67
N SER A 336 -8.94 -6.90 3.38
CA SER A 336 -10.04 -7.87 3.21
C SER A 336 -10.52 -7.98 1.76
N ARG A 337 -10.57 -6.85 1.03
CA ARG A 337 -11.04 -6.75 -0.35
C ARG A 337 -10.06 -7.44 -1.29
N GLU A 338 -8.76 -7.26 -1.06
CA GLU A 338 -7.71 -7.93 -1.82
C GLU A 338 -7.67 -9.43 -1.54
N ILE A 339 -7.66 -9.84 -0.26
CA ILE A 339 -7.73 -11.24 0.18
C ILE A 339 -8.92 -11.94 -0.49
N LYS A 340 -10.11 -11.33 -0.43
CA LYS A 340 -11.33 -11.87 -1.03
C LYS A 340 -11.25 -11.96 -2.57
N ASN A 341 -10.63 -10.99 -3.23
CA ASN A 341 -10.42 -11.03 -4.69
C ASN A 341 -9.35 -12.07 -5.12
N ILE A 342 -8.44 -12.50 -4.23
CA ILE A 342 -7.41 -13.53 -4.51
C ILE A 342 -7.91 -14.95 -4.19
N VAL A 343 -8.56 -15.11 -3.04
CA VAL A 343 -9.02 -16.41 -2.50
C VAL A 343 -10.36 -16.80 -3.13
N ALA A 344 -11.41 -15.98 -2.97
CA ALA A 344 -12.70 -16.26 -3.57
C ALA A 344 -12.67 -15.99 -5.09
N GLY A 345 -12.06 -14.89 -5.51
CA GLY A 345 -11.97 -14.50 -6.92
C GLY A 345 -11.18 -15.48 -7.80
N GLY A 346 -11.52 -15.50 -9.09
CA GLY A 346 -10.97 -16.41 -10.09
C GLY A 346 -9.56 -16.06 -10.57
N GLY A 347 -8.62 -15.76 -9.66
CA GLY A 347 -7.23 -15.44 -10.00
C GLY A 347 -7.11 -14.23 -10.94
N GLY A 348 -7.54 -13.06 -10.47
CA GLY A 348 -7.45 -11.81 -11.24
C GLY A 348 -6.03 -11.52 -11.78
N GLY A 349 -5.96 -10.74 -12.86
CA GLY A 349 -4.82 -10.49 -13.75
C GLY A 349 -3.40 -10.75 -13.21
N ALA A 350 -2.53 -11.32 -14.04
CA ALA A 350 -1.25 -11.90 -13.62
C ALA A 350 -0.17 -10.84 -13.33
N ALA A 351 -0.36 -10.08 -12.25
CA ALA A 351 0.51 -9.00 -11.76
C ALA A 351 2.01 -9.31 -11.88
N GLY A 352 2.43 -10.48 -11.37
CA GLY A 352 3.82 -10.93 -11.39
C GLY A 352 4.43 -11.20 -12.77
N ARG A 353 3.68 -11.07 -13.87
CA ARG A 353 4.21 -11.17 -15.25
C ARG A 353 4.65 -9.85 -15.86
N TRP A 354 4.24 -8.70 -15.31
CA TRP A 354 4.45 -7.40 -15.96
C TRP A 354 5.92 -7.01 -16.13
N TYR A 355 6.84 -7.59 -15.35
CA TYR A 355 8.27 -7.46 -15.55
C TYR A 355 8.70 -8.12 -16.88
N ASP A 356 8.50 -9.43 -16.99
CA ASP A 356 8.86 -10.23 -18.17
C ASP A 356 8.08 -9.79 -19.42
N ASP A 357 6.82 -9.37 -19.27
CA ASP A 357 5.97 -8.95 -20.37
C ASP A 357 6.31 -7.55 -20.92
N LEU A 358 6.84 -6.63 -20.09
CA LEU A 358 7.37 -5.34 -20.59
C LEU A 358 8.67 -5.53 -21.37
N GLU A 359 9.58 -6.38 -20.88
CA GLU A 359 10.81 -6.73 -21.61
C GLU A 359 10.47 -7.39 -22.96
N ARG A 360 9.52 -8.35 -22.95
CA ARG A 360 9.02 -9.06 -24.14
C ARG A 360 8.38 -8.17 -25.21
N VAL A 361 7.89 -6.97 -24.88
CA VAL A 361 7.32 -6.01 -25.84
C VAL A 361 8.23 -4.82 -26.17
N GLY A 362 9.54 -4.94 -25.89
CA GLY A 362 10.54 -3.98 -26.37
C GLY A 362 10.75 -2.77 -25.46
N PHE A 363 10.55 -2.95 -24.16
CA PHE A 363 11.12 -2.08 -23.13
C PHE A 363 12.34 -2.77 -22.49
N ARG A 364 13.14 -2.00 -21.77
CA ARG A 364 14.27 -2.48 -20.96
C ARG A 364 14.22 -1.81 -19.60
N PRO A 365 14.66 -2.49 -18.52
CA PRO A 365 14.67 -1.90 -17.19
C PRO A 365 15.58 -0.67 -17.13
N VAL A 366 15.21 0.24 -16.25
CA VAL A 366 16.01 1.40 -15.80
C VAL A 366 16.26 1.18 -14.32
N SER A 367 17.53 1.28 -13.90
CA SER A 367 17.87 1.10 -12.51
C SER A 367 17.26 2.19 -11.63
N LEU A 368 16.73 1.78 -10.48
CA LEU A 368 16.26 2.64 -9.39
C LEU A 368 17.33 2.86 -8.29
N GLU A 369 18.53 2.31 -8.47
CA GLU A 369 19.70 2.57 -7.63
C GLU A 369 20.04 4.08 -7.61
N GLY A 370 20.66 4.55 -6.52
CA GLY A 370 20.93 5.98 -6.31
C GLY A 370 19.68 6.74 -5.84
N ASN A 371 19.39 7.91 -6.41
CA ASN A 371 18.41 8.85 -5.82
C ASN A 371 17.01 8.26 -5.49
N PRO A 372 16.41 7.32 -6.26
CA PRO A 372 15.15 6.69 -5.86
C PRO A 372 15.31 5.78 -4.64
N ALA A 373 16.40 5.02 -4.54
CA ALA A 373 16.77 4.21 -3.39
C ALA A 373 17.08 5.07 -2.15
N GLU A 374 17.80 6.19 -2.32
CA GLU A 374 18.04 7.18 -1.28
C GLU A 374 16.72 7.78 -0.77
N GLN A 375 15.80 8.15 -1.66
CA GLN A 375 14.50 8.70 -1.31
C GLN A 375 13.61 7.69 -0.59
N ALA A 376 13.68 6.41 -0.95
CA ALA A 376 13.02 5.32 -0.23
C ALA A 376 13.67 5.07 1.15
N SER A 377 14.99 5.13 1.25
CA SER A 377 15.73 4.97 2.52
C SER A 377 15.41 6.11 3.51
N LEU A 378 15.41 7.36 3.03
CA LEU A 378 15.01 8.53 3.80
C LEU A 378 13.56 8.44 4.27
N LEU A 379 12.66 7.94 3.42
CA LEU A 379 11.26 7.70 3.79
C LEU A 379 11.14 6.68 4.93
N LEU A 380 11.84 5.54 4.86
CA LEU A 380 11.80 4.54 5.93
C LEU A 380 12.39 5.10 7.24
N GLY A 381 13.46 5.89 7.15
CA GLY A 381 14.04 6.61 8.30
C GLY A 381 13.13 7.67 8.95
N MET A 382 11.98 8.02 8.35
CA MET A 382 10.96 8.86 8.98
C MET A 382 9.98 8.06 9.87
N PHE A 383 10.01 6.73 9.82
CA PHE A 383 9.13 5.87 10.60
C PHE A 383 9.91 5.17 11.73
N PRO A 384 9.31 4.97 12.92
CA PRO A 384 9.99 4.35 14.06
C PRO A 384 10.06 2.81 13.98
N TRP A 385 9.41 2.21 12.97
CA TRP A 385 9.16 0.78 12.85
C TRP A 385 10.36 0.04 12.27
N LYS A 386 10.82 -1.00 12.96
CA LYS A 386 12.10 -1.68 12.66
C LYS A 386 11.97 -2.86 11.71
N GLY A 387 10.76 -3.37 11.48
CA GLY A 387 10.54 -4.51 10.59
C GLY A 387 10.68 -4.18 9.09
N TYR A 388 10.63 -2.91 8.66
CA TYR A 388 10.69 -2.58 7.22
C TYR A 388 12.10 -2.71 6.64
N THR A 389 12.20 -3.43 5.52
CA THR A 389 13.46 -3.65 4.79
C THR A 389 13.40 -3.02 3.39
N LEU A 390 14.55 -2.63 2.86
CA LEU A 390 14.70 -2.14 1.48
C LEU A 390 15.81 -2.93 0.78
N VAL A 391 15.50 -3.56 -0.35
CA VAL A 391 16.43 -4.40 -1.11
C VAL A 391 16.46 -3.99 -2.58
N GLU A 392 17.66 -3.84 -3.13
CA GLU A 392 17.90 -3.65 -4.57
C GLU A 392 18.01 -5.03 -5.26
N ASP A 393 17.17 -5.29 -6.28
CA ASP A 393 17.16 -6.54 -7.06
C ASP A 393 17.02 -6.22 -8.55
N LYS A 394 18.12 -6.36 -9.32
CA LYS A 394 18.16 -6.15 -10.77
C LYS A 394 17.62 -4.78 -11.19
N GLY A 395 18.09 -3.72 -10.53
CA GLY A 395 17.65 -2.34 -10.74
C GLY A 395 16.22 -2.04 -10.25
N CYS A 396 15.52 -2.99 -9.62
CA CYS A 396 14.27 -2.75 -8.92
C CYS A 396 14.52 -2.46 -7.45
N LEU A 397 13.59 -1.75 -6.80
CA LEU A 397 13.56 -1.60 -5.36
C LEU A 397 12.43 -2.43 -4.77
N LYS A 398 12.73 -3.21 -3.74
CA LYS A 398 11.76 -4.00 -2.97
C LYS A 398 11.66 -3.45 -1.56
N LEU A 399 10.47 -2.97 -1.19
CA LEU A 399 10.10 -2.72 0.20
C LEU A 399 9.54 -4.02 0.79
N GLY A 400 10.13 -4.49 1.87
CA GLY A 400 9.71 -5.69 2.59
C GLY A 400 9.41 -5.45 4.07
N TRP A 401 9.01 -6.51 4.75
CA TRP A 401 8.78 -6.58 6.19
C TRP A 401 9.33 -7.89 6.74
N LYS A 402 10.25 -7.83 7.73
CA LYS A 402 10.93 -9.00 8.32
C LYS A 402 11.41 -9.98 7.22
N ASP A 403 12.17 -9.44 6.28
CA ASP A 403 12.70 -10.10 5.06
C ASP A 403 11.68 -10.59 4.01
N LEU A 404 10.37 -10.56 4.28
CA LEU A 404 9.35 -10.85 3.26
C LEU A 404 9.12 -9.63 2.36
N SER A 405 9.29 -9.79 1.05
CA SER A 405 9.07 -8.73 0.05
C SER A 405 7.58 -8.38 -0.07
N LEU A 406 7.25 -7.09 0.06
CA LEU A 406 5.88 -6.58 -0.02
C LEU A 406 5.62 -5.86 -1.34
N LEU A 407 6.36 -4.79 -1.64
CA LEU A 407 6.19 -4.00 -2.86
C LEU A 407 7.47 -3.97 -3.70
N LYS A 408 7.36 -4.36 -4.97
CA LYS A 408 8.41 -4.21 -5.98
C LYS A 408 8.11 -2.99 -6.86
N ALA A 409 8.98 -1.99 -6.78
CA ALA A 409 9.04 -0.85 -7.69
C ALA A 409 10.01 -1.13 -8.84
N SER A 410 9.61 -0.76 -10.06
CA SER A 410 10.42 -0.90 -11.28
C SER A 410 10.22 0.28 -12.24
N ALA A 411 11.27 0.63 -12.98
CA ALA A 411 11.23 1.64 -14.02
C ALA A 411 11.72 1.04 -15.35
N TRP A 412 11.18 1.55 -16.46
CA TRP A 412 11.38 0.99 -17.79
C TRP A 412 11.47 2.10 -18.83
N ARG A 413 12.29 1.91 -19.85
CA ARG A 413 12.37 2.80 -21.02
C ARG A 413 12.31 1.99 -22.31
N PRO A 414 11.99 2.61 -23.45
CA PRO A 414 12.13 1.99 -24.76
C PRO A 414 13.53 1.36 -24.94
N SER A 415 13.55 0.12 -25.44
CA SER A 415 14.74 -0.43 -26.09
C SER A 415 15.00 0.31 -27.39
N ASP A 416 16.28 0.58 -27.70
CA ASP A 416 16.69 1.35 -28.88
C ASP A 416 16.30 0.63 -30.18
#